data_AF-A0A210PXD8-F1
#
_entry.id   AF-A0A210PXD8-F1
#
_cell.length_a   1.000
_cell.length_b   1.000
_cell.length_c   1.000
_cell.angle_alpha   90.00
_cell.angle_beta   90.00
_cell.angle_gamma   90.00
#
_symmetry.space_group_name_H-M   'P 1'
#
loop_
_entity.id
_entity.type
_entity.pdbx_description
1 polymer ?
#
loop_
_entity_poly.entity_id
_entity_poly.type
_entity_poly.pdbx_seq_one_letter_code
_entity_poly.pdbx_strand_id
1 'polypeptide(L)'
;MKMSTSRRDAEKLRKHLRTSKIHFRRACQQLVQLNTRLRFLTNRYQRAKEENRRSFRYSLRLRLALFEGTRNMYYDFAMAKLSDINEVTGILNEMAHDNSDDEYSNYYTESDDVDDSGFMET
;
A
#
# COMPACT_ATOMS: atom_id res chain seq x y z
N MET A 1 -11.62 13.91 26.92
CA MET A 1 -10.58 14.84 26.41
C MET A 1 -10.27 14.46 24.97
N LYS A 2 -10.88 15.14 23.99
CA LYS A 2 -10.59 14.93 22.57
C LYS A 2 -9.32 15.72 22.24
N MET A 3 -8.23 15.01 21.93
CA MET A 3 -6.97 15.61 21.54
C MET A 3 -7.17 16.27 20.18
N SER A 4 -7.03 17.60 20.11
CA SER A 4 -6.98 18.33 18.85
C SER A 4 -5.77 17.84 18.06
N THR A 5 -6.01 16.93 17.11
CA THR A 5 -4.97 16.42 16.23
C THR A 5 -4.36 17.57 15.46
N SER A 6 -3.11 17.91 15.76
CA SER A 6 -2.45 19.06 15.13
C SER A 6 -2.23 18.75 13.65
N ARG A 7 -2.43 19.75 12.78
CA ARG A 7 -2.08 19.70 11.34
C ARG A 7 -0.68 19.13 11.10
N ARG A 8 0.26 19.35 12.04
CA ARG A 8 1.63 18.82 12.02
C ARG A 8 1.69 17.29 12.15
N ASP A 9 0.78 16.68 12.89
CA ASP A 9 0.78 15.24 13.11
C ASP A 9 0.19 14.50 11.91
N ALA A 10 -0.85 15.06 11.28
CA ALA A 10 -1.35 14.57 9.99
C ALA A 10 -0.27 14.61 8.88
N GLU A 11 0.56 15.66 8.86
CA GLU A 11 1.67 15.77 7.90
C GLU A 11 2.77 14.72 8.13
N LYS A 12 3.17 14.50 9.39
CA LYS A 12 4.10 13.41 9.75
C LYS A 12 3.56 12.05 9.31
N LEU A 13 2.27 11.81 9.55
CA LEU A 13 1.60 10.56 9.23
C LEU A 13 1.55 10.33 7.70
N ARG A 14 1.27 11.37 6.91
CA ARG A 14 1.36 11.33 5.43
C ARG A 14 2.78 11.06 4.94
N LYS A 15 3.79 11.68 5.55
CA LYS A 15 5.21 11.44 5.20
C LYS A 15 5.61 9.99 5.51
N HIS A 16 5.17 9.47 6.66
CA HIS A 16 5.39 8.08 7.04
C HIS A 16 4.72 7.15 6.03
N LEU A 17 3.44 7.37 5.70
CA LEU A 17 2.69 6.59 4.71
C LEU A 17 3.42 6.51 3.36
N ARG A 18 3.89 7.66 2.86
CA ARG A 18 4.64 7.74 1.60
C ARG A 18 5.91 6.86 1.67
N THR A 19 6.62 6.91 2.79
CA THR A 19 7.85 6.15 3.00
C THR A 19 7.58 4.65 3.06
N SER A 20 6.56 4.23 3.82
CA SER A 20 6.14 2.83 3.93
C SER A 20 5.69 2.27 2.58
N LYS A 21 4.96 3.04 1.77
CA LYS A 21 4.60 2.68 0.38
C LYS A 21 5.82 2.46 -0.52
N ILE A 22 6.84 3.33 -0.42
CA ILE A 22 8.09 3.18 -1.18
C ILE A 22 8.82 1.89 -0.77
N HIS A 23 8.93 1.63 0.53
CA HIS A 23 9.58 0.42 1.04
C HIS A 23 8.83 -0.85 0.63
N PHE A 24 7.50 -0.86 0.74
CA PHE A 24 6.66 -1.97 0.29
C PHE A 24 6.88 -2.28 -1.19
N ARG A 25 6.83 -1.24 -2.05
CA ARG A 25 7.06 -1.41 -3.48
C ARG A 25 8.44 -1.98 -3.78
N ARG A 26 9.48 -1.47 -3.11
CA ARG A 26 10.86 -1.98 -3.26
C ARG A 26 10.96 -3.44 -2.81
N ALA A 27 10.34 -3.82 -1.69
CA ALA A 27 10.31 -5.20 -1.22
C ALA A 27 9.63 -6.14 -2.23
N CYS A 28 8.49 -5.73 -2.79
CA CYS A 28 7.81 -6.47 -3.86
C CYS A 28 8.71 -6.65 -5.10
N GLN A 29 9.43 -5.60 -5.51
CA GLN A 29 10.38 -5.69 -6.63
C GLN A 29 11.51 -6.71 -6.33
N GLN A 30 12.06 -6.69 -5.12
CA GLN A 30 13.07 -7.67 -4.70
C GLN A 30 12.52 -9.10 -4.71
N LEU A 31 11.29 -9.32 -4.24
CA LEU A 31 10.64 -10.63 -4.29
C LEU A 31 10.55 -11.20 -5.70
N VAL A 32 10.14 -10.37 -6.68
CA VAL A 32 10.05 -10.79 -8.09
C VAL A 32 11.43 -11.18 -8.63
N GLN A 33 12.47 -10.41 -8.33
CA GLN A 33 13.84 -10.70 -8.74
C GLN A 33 14.36 -12.00 -8.11
N LEU A 34 14.14 -12.18 -6.80
CA LEU A 34 14.55 -13.37 -6.06
C LEU A 34 13.84 -14.63 -6.57
N ASN A 35 12.53 -14.55 -6.85
CA ASN A 35 11.79 -15.67 -7.44
C ASN A 35 12.32 -16.07 -8.82
N THR A 36 12.64 -15.08 -9.66
CA THR A 36 13.26 -15.33 -10.96
C THR A 36 14.61 -16.04 -10.80
N ARG A 37 15.41 -15.58 -9.83
CA ARG A 37 16.73 -16.18 -9.56
C ARG A 37 16.63 -17.58 -8.97
N LEU A 38 15.69 -17.84 -8.07
CA LEU A 38 15.39 -19.15 -7.53
C LEU A 38 15.01 -20.14 -8.63
N ARG A 39 14.12 -19.75 -9.55
CA ARG A 39 13.75 -20.59 -10.69
C ARG A 39 14.96 -20.97 -11.55
N PHE A 40 15.82 -19.99 -11.84
CA PHE A 40 17.06 -20.22 -12.58
C PHE A 40 18.02 -21.18 -11.85
N LEU A 41 18.25 -20.98 -10.55
CA LEU A 41 19.12 -21.84 -9.75
C LEU A 41 18.56 -23.26 -9.64
N THR A 42 17.24 -23.41 -9.50
CA THR A 42 16.55 -24.70 -9.46
C THR A 42 16.77 -25.47 -10.75
N ASN A 43 16.60 -24.83 -11.90
CA ASN A 43 16.85 -25.46 -13.21
C ASN A 43 18.31 -25.90 -13.37
N ARG A 44 19.27 -25.08 -12.91
CA ARG A 44 20.70 -25.46 -12.92
C ARG A 44 21.00 -26.61 -11.97
N TYR A 45 20.38 -26.62 -10.80
CA TYR A 45 20.52 -27.72 -9.84
C TYR A 45 20.01 -29.02 -10.44
N GLN A 46 18.85 -28.99 -11.08
CA GLN A 46 18.25 -30.15 -11.72
C GLN A 46 19.13 -30.71 -12.84
N ARG A 47 19.68 -29.86 -13.72
CA ARG A 47 20.69 -30.25 -14.70
C ARG A 47 21.95 -30.89 -14.07
N ALA A 48 22.48 -30.27 -13.01
CA ALA A 48 23.64 -30.83 -12.30
C ALA A 48 23.32 -32.18 -11.62
N LYS A 49 22.05 -32.42 -11.27
CA LYS A 49 21.55 -33.70 -10.76
C LYS A 49 21.55 -34.76 -11.85
N GLU A 50 20.99 -34.44 -13.01
CA GLU A 50 20.93 -35.32 -14.19
C GLU A 50 22.33 -35.70 -14.67
N GLU A 51 23.25 -34.74 -14.72
CA GLU A 51 24.64 -34.96 -15.15
C GLU A 51 25.56 -35.50 -14.04
N ASN A 52 25.00 -35.85 -12.87
CA ASN A 52 25.71 -36.37 -11.70
C ASN A 52 26.92 -35.54 -11.20
N ARG A 53 26.92 -34.22 -11.42
CA ARG A 53 28.02 -33.31 -11.04
C ARG A 53 27.97 -32.95 -9.55
N ARG A 54 28.44 -33.86 -8.67
CA ARG A 54 28.36 -33.77 -7.19
C ARG A 54 28.76 -32.41 -6.61
N SER A 55 29.92 -31.86 -6.95
CA SER A 55 30.41 -30.60 -6.39
C SER A 55 29.51 -29.40 -6.74
N PHE A 56 28.97 -29.38 -7.97
CA PHE A 56 28.03 -28.35 -8.40
C PHE A 56 26.70 -28.43 -7.67
N ARG A 57 26.20 -29.65 -7.38
CA ARG A 57 24.96 -29.83 -6.62
C ARG A 57 25.03 -29.20 -5.24
N TYR A 58 26.14 -29.42 -4.52
CA TYR A 58 26.29 -28.88 -3.17
C TYR A 58 26.32 -27.34 -3.18
N SER A 59 27.12 -26.75 -4.08
CA SER A 59 27.17 -25.29 -4.22
C SER A 59 25.82 -24.69 -4.60
N LEU A 60 25.09 -25.33 -5.52
CA LEU A 60 23.75 -24.89 -5.93
C LEU A 60 22.73 -25.03 -4.80
N ARG A 61 22.79 -26.11 -4.00
CA ARG A 61 21.92 -26.30 -2.84
C ARG A 61 22.12 -25.21 -1.79
N LEU A 62 23.37 -24.87 -1.48
CA LEU A 62 23.67 -23.76 -0.55
C LEU A 62 23.11 -22.44 -1.06
N ARG A 63 23.30 -22.14 -2.35
CA ARG A 63 22.74 -20.91 -2.96
C ARG A 63 21.22 -20.91 -2.90
N LEU A 64 20.56 -22.02 -3.24
CA LEU A 64 19.10 -22.12 -3.16
C LEU A 64 18.59 -21.79 -1.75
N ALA A 65 19.16 -22.40 -0.70
CA ALA A 65 18.77 -22.15 0.68
C ALA A 65 18.93 -20.67 1.08
N LEU A 66 20.03 -20.03 0.68
CA LEU A 66 20.27 -18.60 0.94
C LEU A 66 19.23 -17.70 0.25
N PHE A 67 18.94 -17.97 -1.03
CA PHE A 67 17.95 -17.20 -1.79
C PHE A 67 16.53 -17.42 -1.26
N GLU A 68 16.18 -18.63 -0.82
CA GLU A 68 14.89 -18.94 -0.19
C GLU A 68 14.73 -18.17 1.13
N GLY A 69 15.75 -18.21 2.00
CA GLY A 69 15.75 -17.44 3.24
C GLY A 69 15.63 -15.93 3.00
N THR A 70 16.38 -15.41 2.04
CA THR A 70 16.35 -13.97 1.68
C THR A 70 14.99 -13.57 1.13
N ARG A 71 14.38 -14.40 0.27
CA ARG A 71 13.02 -14.18 -0.26
C ARG A 71 12.01 -14.13 0.88
N ASN A 72 12.08 -15.06 1.83
CA ASN A 72 11.15 -15.09 2.97
C ASN A 72 11.29 -13.81 3.81
N MET A 73 12.51 -13.36 4.08
CA MET A 73 12.72 -12.09 4.81
C MET A 73 12.09 -10.88 4.09
N TYR A 74 12.23 -10.78 2.76
CA TYR A 74 11.58 -9.71 2.00
C TYR A 74 10.06 -9.83 1.98
N TYR A 75 9.53 -11.05 2.01
CA TYR A 75 8.09 -11.29 2.12
C TYR A 75 7.56 -10.78 3.46
N ASP A 76 8.19 -11.18 4.56
CA ASP A 76 7.80 -10.74 5.90
C ASP A 76 7.91 -9.22 6.04
N PHE A 77 9.00 -8.63 5.50
CA PHE A 77 9.17 -7.17 5.48
C PHE A 77 8.09 -6.46 4.64
N ALA A 78 7.72 -7.02 3.48
CA ALA A 78 6.63 -6.48 2.67
C ALA A 78 5.29 -6.55 3.41
N MET A 79 4.99 -7.67 4.07
CA MET A 79 3.75 -7.82 4.85
C MET A 79 3.70 -6.85 6.03
N ALA A 80 4.81 -6.68 6.75
CA ALA A 80 4.90 -5.68 7.82
C ALA A 80 4.63 -4.26 7.28
N LYS A 81 5.26 -3.87 6.16
CA LYS A 81 5.02 -2.55 5.56
C LYS A 81 3.61 -2.37 5.02
N LEU A 82 2.97 -3.43 4.54
CA LEU A 82 1.56 -3.38 4.12
C LEU A 82 0.63 -3.16 5.31
N SER A 83 0.89 -3.85 6.43
CA SER A 83 0.18 -3.61 7.68
C SER A 83 0.31 -2.16 8.14
N ASP A 84 1.54 -1.63 8.17
CA ASP A 84 1.80 -0.22 8.51
C ASP A 84 1.03 0.75 7.60
N ILE A 85 0.98 0.46 6.29
CA ILE A 85 0.23 1.28 5.32
C ILE A 85 -1.25 1.29 5.66
N ASN A 86 -1.84 0.12 5.92
CA ASN A 86 -3.27 -0.02 6.20
C ASN A 86 -3.67 0.70 7.47
N GLU A 87 -2.89 0.53 8.55
CA GLU A 87 -3.12 1.21 9.84
C GLU A 87 -3.08 2.73 9.66
N VAL A 88 -2.02 3.24 9.03
CA VAL A 88 -1.82 4.67 8.83
C VAL A 88 -2.89 5.28 7.92
N THR A 89 -3.34 4.53 6.89
CA THR A 89 -4.46 4.98 6.05
C THR A 89 -5.78 5.01 6.80
N GLY A 90 -6.03 4.04 7.70
CA GLY A 90 -7.22 4.03 8.54
C GLY A 90 -7.29 5.27 9.41
N ILE A 91 -6.20 5.55 10.14
CA ILE A 91 -6.09 6.74 11.00
C ILE A 91 -6.30 8.04 10.21
N LEU A 92 -5.70 8.17 9.02
CA LEU A 92 -5.88 9.36 8.18
C LEU A 92 -7.32 9.53 7.67
N ASN A 93 -8.02 8.43 7.41
CA ASN A 93 -9.42 8.47 6.96
C ASN A 93 -10.36 8.84 8.11
N GLU A 94 -10.13 8.31 9.31
CA GLU A 94 -10.87 8.69 10.52
C GLU A 94 -10.70 10.18 10.81
N MET A 95 -9.46 10.69 10.74
CA MET A 95 -9.19 12.13 10.87
C MET A 95 -9.88 12.98 9.79
N ALA A 96 -10.12 12.44 8.59
CA ALA A 96 -10.81 13.18 7.53
C ALA A 96 -12.33 13.25 7.78
N HIS A 97 -12.92 12.17 8.32
CA HIS A 97 -14.34 12.12 8.66
C HIS A 97 -14.70 13.03 9.85
N ASP A 98 -13.86 13.11 10.88
CA ASP A 98 -14.08 14.01 12.03
C ASP A 98 -14.01 15.51 11.67
N ASN A 99 -13.54 15.86 10.46
CA ASN A 99 -13.46 17.24 9.97
C ASN A 99 -14.62 17.62 9.03
N SER A 100 -15.57 16.73 8.73
CA SER A 100 -16.67 17.00 7.78
C SER A 100 -18.00 17.46 8.39
N ASP A 101 -18.08 17.64 9.71
CA ASP A 101 -19.36 17.93 10.39
C ASP A 101 -19.72 19.42 10.51
N ASP A 102 -18.94 20.34 9.92
CA ASP A 102 -19.12 21.81 10.07
C ASP A 102 -19.50 22.56 8.77
N GLU A 103 -20.25 21.96 7.84
CA GLU A 103 -20.87 22.77 6.76
C GLU A 103 -22.18 22.18 6.23
N TYR A 104 -23.19 23.06 6.13
CA TYR A 104 -24.50 22.92 5.46
C TYR A 104 -25.71 22.37 6.24
N SER A 105 -26.43 23.29 6.89
CA SER A 105 -27.90 23.38 6.74
C SER A 105 -28.40 24.79 7.11
N ASN A 106 -28.42 25.70 6.14
CA ASN A 106 -29.28 26.90 6.20
C ASN A 106 -30.24 26.87 5.00
N TYR A 107 -31.21 25.97 5.04
CA TYR A 107 -32.42 26.03 4.22
C TYR A 107 -33.45 26.86 4.97
N TYR A 108 -33.46 28.17 4.75
CA TYR A 108 -34.69 28.96 4.80
C TYR A 108 -34.77 29.71 3.48
N THR A 109 -35.59 29.14 2.59
CA THR A 109 -36.12 29.81 1.41
C THR A 109 -36.95 30.98 1.91
N GLU A 110 -36.42 32.19 1.76
CA GLU A 110 -37.22 33.41 1.87
C GLU A 110 -38.14 33.42 0.65
N SER A 111 -39.42 33.21 0.93
CA SER A 111 -40.52 33.35 0.00
C SER A 111 -40.66 34.81 -0.40
N ASP A 112 -40.51 35.11 -1.68
CA ASP A 112 -41.10 36.31 -2.27
C ASP A 112 -42.14 35.86 -3.30
N ASP A 113 -43.40 35.94 -2.89
CA ASP A 113 -44.54 36.01 -3.78
C ASP A 113 -44.41 37.28 -4.64
N VAL A 114 -44.31 37.12 -5.97
CA VAL A 114 -44.80 38.13 -6.92
C VAL A 114 -45.59 37.40 -8.01
N ASP A 115 -46.91 37.44 -7.80
CA ASP A 115 -47.95 37.29 -8.80
C ASP A 115 -47.82 38.45 -9.81
N ASP A 116 -47.71 38.18 -11.12
CA ASP A 116 -48.50 38.90 -12.12
C ASP A 116 -48.48 38.21 -13.50
N SER A 117 -49.67 38.20 -14.07
CA SER A 117 -50.22 37.69 -15.31
C SER A 117 -49.45 37.95 -16.63
N GLY A 118 -49.63 37.05 -17.62
CA GLY A 118 -49.09 37.31 -18.96
C GLY A 118 -49.25 36.20 -20.01
N PHE A 119 -50.47 35.70 -20.19
CA PHE A 119 -50.88 34.93 -21.37
C PHE A 119 -50.56 35.67 -22.68
N MET A 120 -49.83 35.05 -23.62
CA MET A 120 -50.31 34.85 -25.01
C MET A 120 -49.38 33.95 -25.84
N GLU A 121 -50.01 33.01 -26.55
CA GLU A 121 -49.52 32.32 -27.75
C GLU A 121 -49.05 33.32 -28.82
N THR A 122 -48.02 32.94 -29.58
CA THR A 122 -48.12 32.41 -30.96
C THR A 122 -46.78 31.85 -31.39
#